data_AF-A0AA88VTP7-F1
#
_entry.id   AF-A0AA88VTP7-F1
#
_cell.length_a   1.000
_cell.length_b   1.000
_cell.length_c   1.000
_cell.angle_alpha   90.00
_cell.angle_beta   90.00
_cell.angle_gamma   90.00
#
_symmetry.space_group_name_H-M   'P 1'
#
loop_
_entity.id
_entity.type
_entity.pdbx_description
1 polymer ?
#
loop_
_entity_poly.entity_id
_entity_poly.type
_entity_poly.pdbx_seq_one_letter_code
_entity_poly.pdbx_strand_id
1 'polypeptide(L)'
;MKQEEVDDEDDKLLRGLLLQGCPAAANNSRQPLLELDDSIIDLYKSVGRHLNKYTSGRMPKAFKYIPSQQLWEEIFYLTEPEKWSPHAMIFASNFGVEKAERFYKLILLPRVREDIRLRSALLAALKKSLYKPAAFFKGILFPLCESRNCSLREAVIIGGIIHNASVPAKHSSAALVKLAEMVYCGTTSYFIKKLIEKNYNLPYGALNAIVARFMKFLEESRIRPVIWHQSLLAFVH
;
A
#
# COMPACT_ATOMS: atom_id res chain seq x y z
N MET A 1 15.52 29.01 19.97
CA MET A 1 14.44 29.34 20.92
C MET A 1 13.24 29.98 20.20
N LYS A 2 12.73 29.35 19.12
CA LYS A 2 11.55 29.78 18.33
C LYS A 2 10.82 28.60 17.66
N GLN A 3 10.96 27.38 18.21
CA GLN A 3 10.31 26.18 17.66
C GLN A 3 9.13 25.68 18.52
N GLU A 4 8.87 26.29 19.68
CA GLU A 4 7.86 25.83 20.64
C GLU A 4 6.50 26.55 20.52
N GLU A 5 6.40 27.69 19.84
CA GLU A 5 5.12 28.43 19.75
C GLU A 5 4.16 27.91 18.67
N VAL A 6 4.65 27.25 17.62
CA VAL A 6 3.80 26.71 16.53
C VAL A 6 2.97 25.51 16.98
N ASP A 7 3.48 24.75 17.96
CA ASP A 7 2.84 23.52 18.44
C ASP A 7 1.61 23.80 19.34
N ASP A 8 1.51 24.97 19.97
CA ASP A 8 0.45 25.30 20.95
C ASP A 8 -0.79 25.96 20.31
N GLU A 9 -0.61 26.77 19.26
CA GLU A 9 -1.73 27.37 18.52
C GLU A 9 -2.49 26.33 17.69
N ASP A 10 -1.76 25.43 17.02
CA ASP A 10 -2.34 24.29 16.31
C ASP A 10 -3.03 23.30 17.28
N ASP A 11 -2.55 23.16 18.54
CA ASP A 11 -3.20 22.33 19.56
C ASP A 11 -4.52 22.94 20.04
N LYS A 12 -4.61 24.28 20.14
CA LYS A 12 -5.87 24.98 20.44
C LYS A 12 -6.88 24.88 19.29
N LEU A 13 -6.42 25.03 18.04
CA LEU A 13 -7.25 24.87 16.84
C LEU A 13 -7.78 23.44 16.69
N LEU A 14 -6.90 22.44 16.85
CA LEU A 14 -7.29 21.03 16.86
C LEU A 14 -8.28 20.73 17.99
N ARG A 15 -8.09 21.27 19.19
CA ARG A 15 -9.05 21.09 20.30
C ARG A 15 -10.38 21.80 20.05
N GLY A 16 -10.38 22.98 19.44
CA GLY A 16 -11.60 23.71 19.07
C GLY A 16 -12.45 22.94 18.05
N LEU A 17 -11.80 22.37 17.03
CA LEU A 17 -12.44 21.55 15.99
C LEU A 17 -12.96 20.21 16.51
N LEU A 18 -12.32 19.65 17.56
CA LEU A 18 -12.79 18.42 18.20
C LEU A 18 -14.01 18.62 19.11
N LEU A 19 -14.25 19.84 19.59
CA LEU A 19 -15.40 20.18 20.44
C LEU A 19 -16.65 20.58 19.63
N GLN A 20 -16.50 20.94 18.35
CA GLN A 20 -17.62 21.04 17.42
C GLN A 20 -17.90 19.68 16.79
N GLY A 21 -18.68 18.85 17.48
CA GLY A 21 -19.40 17.77 16.81
C GLY A 21 -20.26 18.36 15.71
N CYS A 22 -19.97 18.04 14.44
CA CYS A 22 -20.80 18.44 13.31
C CYS A 22 -22.24 17.95 13.55
N PRO A 23 -23.26 18.81 13.38
CA PRO A 23 -24.65 18.38 13.54
C PRO A 23 -24.99 17.43 12.39
N ALA A 24 -25.63 16.31 12.72
CA ALA A 24 -26.23 15.43 11.74
C ALA A 24 -27.33 16.19 10.99
N ALA A 25 -27.11 16.47 9.71
CA ALA A 25 -28.14 16.99 8.82
C ALA A 25 -28.36 16.02 7.66
N ALA A 26 -29.63 15.68 7.48
CA ALA A 26 -30.16 14.63 6.63
C ALA A 26 -30.25 15.00 5.14
N ASN A 27 -30.18 13.97 4.31
CA ASN A 27 -30.76 13.77 2.97
C ASN A 27 -30.41 14.68 1.76
N ASN A 28 -30.14 13.94 0.68
CA ASN A 28 -30.36 14.17 -0.75
C ASN A 28 -29.25 14.74 -1.64
N SER A 29 -28.88 13.89 -2.60
CA SER A 29 -28.41 14.16 -3.97
C SER A 29 -27.20 15.08 -4.19
N ARG A 30 -26.08 14.46 -4.57
CA ARG A 30 -24.88 15.06 -5.19
C ARG A 30 -24.22 16.16 -4.35
N GLN A 31 -23.39 15.78 -3.36
CA GLN A 31 -22.61 16.77 -2.62
C GLN A 31 -21.51 17.37 -3.52
N PRO A 32 -21.58 18.69 -3.81
CA PRO A 32 -20.42 19.44 -4.28
C PRO A 32 -19.42 19.50 -3.11
N LEU A 33 -18.12 19.45 -3.44
CA LEU A 33 -16.97 19.76 -2.59
C LEU A 33 -17.39 20.39 -1.24
N LEU A 34 -17.43 19.57 -0.19
CA LEU A 34 -17.83 19.97 1.15
C LEU A 34 -17.04 21.23 1.58
N GLU A 35 -17.76 22.20 2.12
CA GLU A 35 -17.24 23.43 2.74
C GLU A 35 -16.38 23.06 3.97
N LEU A 36 -15.19 22.54 3.73
CA LEU A 36 -14.15 22.49 4.74
C LEU A 36 -13.81 23.94 5.08
N ASP A 37 -13.90 24.29 6.35
CA ASP A 37 -13.50 25.61 6.84
C ASP A 37 -12.10 25.96 6.33
N ASP A 38 -11.92 27.18 5.83
CA ASP A 38 -10.68 27.65 5.21
C ASP A 38 -9.48 27.47 6.15
N SER A 39 -9.71 27.56 7.46
CA SER A 39 -8.70 27.29 8.50
C SER A 39 -8.18 25.85 8.48
N ILE A 40 -9.07 24.86 8.33
CA ILE A 40 -8.70 23.43 8.24
C ILE A 40 -7.92 23.17 6.96
N ILE A 41 -8.35 23.78 5.86
CA ILE A 41 -7.70 23.66 4.57
C ILE A 41 -6.25 24.18 4.66
N ASP A 42 -6.05 25.36 5.23
CA ASP A 42 -4.73 25.96 5.36
C ASP A 42 -3.82 25.19 6.32
N LEU A 43 -4.38 24.64 7.41
CA LEU A 43 -3.67 23.76 8.32
C LEU A 43 -3.12 22.52 7.59
N TYR A 44 -3.95 21.79 6.85
CA TYR A 44 -3.52 20.56 6.17
C TYR A 44 -2.63 20.83 4.95
N LYS A 45 -2.80 21.95 4.25
CA LYS A 45 -1.82 22.42 3.25
C LYS A 45 -0.46 22.71 3.90
N SER A 46 -0.44 23.31 5.09
CA SER A 46 0.80 23.54 5.84
C SER A 46 1.48 22.23 6.22
N VAL A 47 0.71 21.24 6.67
CA VAL A 47 1.20 19.88 6.93
C VAL A 47 1.79 19.26 5.66
N GLY A 48 1.13 19.38 4.50
CA GLY A 48 1.66 18.91 3.21
C GLY A 48 3.02 19.53 2.86
N ARG A 49 3.17 20.85 3.05
CA ARG A 49 4.46 21.54 2.85
C ARG A 49 5.56 21.01 3.77
N HIS A 50 5.20 20.67 5.02
CA HIS A 50 6.12 20.04 5.96
C HIS A 50 6.54 18.63 5.51
N LEU A 51 5.58 17.81 5.06
CA LEU A 51 5.81 16.42 4.62
C LEU A 51 6.67 16.31 3.35
N ASN A 52 6.64 17.33 2.49
CA ASN A 52 7.52 17.42 1.33
C ASN A 52 9.02 17.48 1.75
N LYS A 53 9.33 18.23 2.81
CA LYS A 53 10.71 18.41 3.30
C LYS A 53 11.12 17.44 4.41
N TYR A 54 10.20 16.58 4.84
CA TYR A 54 10.39 15.71 5.99
C TYR A 54 11.53 14.69 5.76
N THR A 55 12.42 14.53 6.74
CA THR A 55 13.52 13.55 6.69
C THR A 55 13.50 12.66 7.93
N SER A 56 13.48 13.26 9.12
CA SER A 56 13.40 12.60 10.41
C SER A 56 12.69 13.49 11.43
N GLY A 57 12.23 12.91 12.54
CA GLY A 57 11.59 13.65 13.62
C GLY A 57 10.23 13.11 14.04
N ARG A 58 9.48 13.94 14.78
CA ARG A 58 8.10 13.62 15.17
C ARG A 58 7.17 14.13 14.08
N MET A 59 6.16 13.32 13.76
CA MET A 59 5.10 13.74 12.84
C MET A 59 4.15 14.74 13.49
N PRO A 60 3.68 15.75 12.73
CA PRO A 60 2.67 16.69 13.20
C PRO A 60 1.45 15.97 13.77
N LYS A 61 0.93 16.47 14.91
CA LYS A 61 -0.25 15.87 15.56
C LYS A 61 -1.46 15.84 14.63
N ALA A 62 -1.67 16.91 13.85
CA ALA A 62 -2.73 17.02 12.85
C ALA A 62 -2.73 15.84 11.86
N PHE A 63 -1.54 15.40 11.43
CA PHE A 63 -1.40 14.26 10.53
C PHE A 63 -1.82 12.94 11.17
N LYS A 64 -1.44 12.72 12.44
CA LYS A 64 -1.79 11.50 13.17
C LYS A 64 -3.30 11.38 13.40
N TYR A 65 -4.03 12.50 13.36
CA TYR A 65 -5.47 12.54 13.55
C TYR A 65 -6.27 12.30 12.25
N ILE A 66 -5.67 12.45 11.07
CA ILE A 66 -6.32 12.21 9.76
C ILE A 66 -7.07 10.87 9.71
N PRO A 67 -6.52 9.73 10.19
CA PRO A 67 -7.21 8.45 10.12
C PRO A 67 -8.44 8.34 11.01
N SER A 68 -8.62 9.24 11.98
CA SER A 68 -9.80 9.27 12.85
C SER A 68 -10.94 10.10 12.25
N GLN A 69 -10.65 10.92 11.24
CA GLN A 69 -11.63 11.79 10.60
C GLN A 69 -12.60 10.99 9.71
N GLN A 70 -13.85 11.45 9.65
CA GLN A 70 -14.87 10.87 8.76
C GLN A 70 -14.52 11.14 7.28
N LEU A 71 -14.15 12.38 6.95
CA LEU A 71 -13.73 12.84 5.61
C LEU A 71 -12.21 12.70 5.40
N TRP A 72 -11.65 11.56 5.78
CA TRP A 72 -10.19 11.39 5.75
C TRP A 72 -9.60 11.52 4.36
N GLU A 73 -10.31 11.12 3.29
CA GLU A 73 -9.78 11.14 1.91
C GLU A 73 -9.60 12.56 1.38
N GLU A 74 -10.55 13.45 1.67
CA GLU A 74 -10.51 14.85 1.25
C GLU A 74 -9.38 15.59 1.97
N ILE A 75 -9.34 15.47 3.30
CA ILE A 75 -8.27 16.02 4.14
C ILE A 75 -6.91 15.51 3.67
N PHE A 76 -6.84 14.22 3.36
CA PHE A 76 -5.62 13.60 2.92
C PHE A 76 -5.19 14.08 1.52
N TYR A 77 -6.14 14.35 0.61
CA TYR A 77 -5.84 14.93 -0.70
C TYR A 77 -5.26 16.35 -0.59
N LEU A 78 -5.73 17.15 0.39
CA LEU A 78 -5.20 18.50 0.66
C LEU A 78 -3.71 18.51 1.04
N THR A 79 -3.20 17.41 1.57
CA THR A 79 -1.78 17.27 1.93
C THR A 79 -0.86 17.00 0.74
N GLU A 80 -1.41 16.92 -0.48
CA GLU A 80 -0.68 16.66 -1.74
C GLU A 80 0.30 15.47 -1.64
N PRO A 81 -0.21 14.25 -1.43
CA PRO A 81 0.61 13.07 -1.13
C PRO A 81 1.64 12.70 -2.21
N GLU A 82 1.42 13.12 -3.45
CA GLU A 82 2.35 12.93 -4.57
C GLU A 82 3.69 13.66 -4.36
N LYS A 83 3.65 14.80 -3.66
CA LYS A 83 4.82 15.67 -3.39
C LYS A 83 5.53 15.33 -2.09
N TRP A 84 5.10 14.30 -1.37
CA TRP A 84 5.73 13.93 -0.12
C TRP A 84 7.16 13.43 -0.31
N SER A 85 7.96 13.64 0.73
CA SER A 85 9.28 13.04 0.78
C SER A 85 9.17 11.51 0.90
N PRO A 86 10.14 10.74 0.38
CA PRO A 86 10.16 9.29 0.58
C PRO A 86 10.18 8.85 2.04
N HIS A 87 10.70 9.69 2.95
CA HIS A 87 10.74 9.40 4.38
C HIS A 87 9.36 9.56 5.01
N ALA A 88 8.56 10.53 4.56
CA ALA A 88 7.18 10.71 5.01
C ALA A 88 6.28 9.52 4.61
N MET A 89 6.58 8.85 3.50
CA MET A 89 5.79 7.69 3.04
C MET A 89 5.84 6.50 4.00
N ILE A 90 6.85 6.41 4.87
CA ILE A 90 6.94 5.35 5.89
C ILE A 90 5.74 5.40 6.85
N PHE A 91 5.17 6.57 7.10
CA PHE A 91 4.07 6.75 8.06
C PHE A 91 2.75 6.12 7.63
N ALA A 92 2.63 5.73 6.36
CA ALA A 92 1.48 5.00 5.90
C ALA A 92 1.24 3.68 6.65
N SER A 93 2.27 3.11 7.31
CA SER A 93 2.09 1.96 8.19
C SER A 93 1.20 2.22 9.41
N ASN A 94 1.03 3.49 9.81
CA ASN A 94 0.22 3.86 10.97
C ASN A 94 -1.29 3.86 10.67
N PHE A 95 -1.70 3.92 9.41
CA PHE A 95 -3.11 3.90 9.03
C PHE A 95 -3.79 2.54 9.29
N GLY A 96 -5.10 2.52 9.54
CA GLY A 96 -5.88 1.28 9.59
C GLY A 96 -5.76 0.45 8.30
N VAL A 97 -6.08 -0.85 8.33
CA VAL A 97 -5.85 -1.76 7.19
C VAL A 97 -6.49 -1.26 5.89
N GLU A 98 -7.74 -0.80 5.94
CA GLU A 98 -8.47 -0.30 4.76
C GLU A 98 -7.90 1.01 4.22
N LYS A 99 -7.60 1.96 5.11
CA LYS A 99 -7.00 3.25 4.72
C LYS A 99 -5.58 3.07 4.17
N ALA A 100 -4.82 2.14 4.75
CA ALA A 100 -3.49 1.76 4.28
C ALA A 100 -3.56 1.10 2.89
N GLU A 101 -4.52 0.20 2.65
CA GLU A 101 -4.74 -0.42 1.34
C GLU A 101 -4.97 0.66 0.26
N ARG A 102 -5.87 1.61 0.53
CA ARG A 102 -6.17 2.70 -0.41
C ARG A 102 -4.97 3.62 -0.64
N PHE A 103 -4.23 3.97 0.42
CA PHE A 103 -2.98 4.72 0.30
C PHE A 103 -1.94 3.98 -0.55
N TYR A 104 -1.76 2.67 -0.34
CA TYR A 104 -0.78 1.88 -1.08
C TYR A 104 -1.13 1.82 -2.56
N LYS A 105 -2.41 1.64 -2.89
CA LYS A 105 -2.89 1.57 -4.27
C LYS A 105 -2.75 2.89 -5.02
N LEU A 106 -3.12 4.00 -4.38
CA LEU A 106 -3.23 5.30 -5.05
C LEU A 106 -1.92 6.10 -5.05
N ILE A 107 -1.03 5.89 -4.07
CA ILE A 107 0.15 6.76 -3.90
C ILE A 107 1.44 5.96 -3.88
N LEU A 108 1.56 4.97 -2.98
CA LEU A 108 2.82 4.26 -2.81
C LEU A 108 3.19 3.47 -4.08
N LEU A 109 2.21 2.78 -4.68
CA LEU A 109 2.42 1.98 -5.88
C LEU A 109 2.87 2.88 -7.05
N PRO A 110 2.13 3.92 -7.50
CA PRO A 110 2.61 4.81 -8.56
C PRO A 110 4.00 5.38 -8.30
N ARG A 111 4.30 5.79 -7.06
CA ARG A 111 5.61 6.35 -6.72
C ARG A 111 6.76 5.36 -6.86
N VAL A 112 6.53 4.10 -6.50
CA VAL A 112 7.50 3.01 -6.66
C VAL A 112 7.79 2.73 -8.13
N ARG A 113 6.82 2.95 -9.01
CA ARG A 113 6.98 2.75 -10.45
C ARG A 113 7.76 3.89 -11.12
N GLU A 114 7.60 5.11 -10.62
CA GLU A 114 8.34 6.28 -11.12
C GLU A 114 9.83 6.26 -10.71
N ASP A 115 10.15 5.79 -9.49
CA ASP A 115 11.50 5.84 -8.95
C ASP A 115 12.31 4.56 -9.28
N ILE A 116 12.90 4.52 -10.48
CA ILE A 116 13.62 3.36 -11.04
C ILE A 116 14.85 2.94 -10.19
N ARG A 117 15.45 3.86 -9.41
CA ARG A 117 16.62 3.59 -8.55
C ARG A 117 16.27 3.49 -7.07
N LEU A 118 14.98 3.33 -6.75
CA LEU A 118 14.42 3.14 -5.41
C LEU A 118 15.31 3.63 -4.27
N ARG A 119 15.16 4.91 -3.94
CA ARG A 119 15.79 5.50 -2.76
C ARG A 119 15.57 4.60 -1.54
N SER A 120 16.59 4.47 -0.70
CA SER A 120 16.57 3.60 0.50
C SER A 120 15.36 3.84 1.40
N ALA A 121 14.89 5.09 1.49
CA ALA A 121 13.69 5.48 2.22
C ALA A 121 12.39 4.88 1.65
N LEU A 122 12.24 4.81 0.32
CA LEU A 122 11.05 4.23 -0.31
C LEU A 122 11.02 2.70 -0.14
N LEU A 123 12.20 2.06 -0.18
CA LEU A 123 12.34 0.64 0.19
C LEU A 123 12.00 0.40 1.66
N ALA A 124 12.37 1.33 2.55
CA ALA A 124 11.98 1.24 3.96
C ALA A 124 10.46 1.37 4.12
N ALA A 125 9.81 2.27 3.37
CA ALA A 125 8.35 2.40 3.34
C ALA A 125 7.68 1.11 2.86
N LEU A 126 8.18 0.51 1.78
CA LEU A 126 7.69 -0.79 1.28
C LEU A 126 7.89 -1.91 2.32
N LYS A 127 9.07 -2.02 2.94
CA LYS A 127 9.30 -2.98 4.03
C LYS A 127 8.33 -2.76 5.19
N LYS A 128 8.02 -1.51 5.52
CA LYS A 128 7.07 -1.16 6.59
C LYS A 128 5.61 -1.42 6.20
N SER A 129 5.26 -1.36 4.93
CA SER A 129 3.92 -1.71 4.46
C SER A 129 3.58 -3.20 4.63
N LEU A 130 4.58 -4.09 4.61
CA LEU A 130 4.40 -5.53 4.81
C LEU A 130 4.01 -5.95 6.23
N TYR A 131 4.16 -5.07 7.23
CA TYR A 131 3.61 -5.32 8.57
C TYR A 131 2.07 -5.44 8.54
N LYS A 132 1.42 -4.96 7.47
CA LYS A 132 -0.01 -5.12 7.20
C LYS A 132 -0.18 -5.92 5.90
N PRO A 133 0.02 -7.25 5.93
CA PRO A 133 0.08 -8.09 4.73
C PRO A 133 -1.21 -8.03 3.89
N ALA A 134 -2.38 -7.94 4.52
CA ALA A 134 -3.66 -7.82 3.81
C ALA A 134 -3.72 -6.55 2.93
N ALA A 135 -3.34 -5.41 3.50
CA ALA A 135 -3.29 -4.13 2.78
C ALA A 135 -2.20 -4.14 1.71
N PHE A 136 -1.04 -4.74 2.00
CA PHE A 136 0.05 -4.85 1.04
C PHE A 136 -0.34 -5.67 -0.20
N PHE A 137 -0.95 -6.84 -0.01
CA PHE A 137 -1.32 -7.69 -1.14
C PHE A 137 -2.40 -7.05 -2.01
N LYS A 138 -3.45 -6.49 -1.41
CA LYS A 138 -4.54 -5.85 -2.14
C LYS A 138 -4.17 -4.48 -2.73
N GLY A 139 -3.31 -3.72 -2.05
CA GLY A 139 -2.92 -2.38 -2.46
C GLY A 139 -1.72 -2.33 -3.40
N ILE A 140 -0.79 -3.29 -3.31
CA ILE A 140 0.46 -3.29 -4.10
C ILE A 140 0.51 -4.49 -5.03
N LEU A 141 0.50 -5.71 -4.49
CA LEU A 141 0.82 -6.90 -5.29
C LEU A 141 -0.24 -7.22 -6.35
N PHE A 142 -1.52 -7.25 -5.97
CA PHE A 142 -2.60 -7.57 -6.90
C PHE A 142 -2.77 -6.50 -7.99
N PRO A 143 -2.83 -5.19 -7.69
CA PRO A 143 -2.94 -4.18 -8.74
C PRO A 143 -1.73 -4.19 -9.70
N LEU A 144 -0.54 -4.50 -9.20
CA LEU A 144 0.67 -4.65 -10.03
C LEU A 144 0.61 -5.87 -10.97
N CYS A 145 0.00 -6.97 -10.53
CA CYS A 145 -0.23 -8.14 -11.39
C CYS A 145 -1.40 -7.92 -12.37
N GLU A 146 -2.49 -7.30 -11.92
CA GLU A 146 -3.69 -7.04 -12.73
C GLU A 146 -3.45 -6.00 -13.83
N SER A 147 -2.62 -5.00 -13.57
CA SER A 147 -2.24 -3.98 -14.57
C SER A 147 -1.38 -4.52 -15.71
N ARG A 148 -0.82 -5.74 -15.58
CA ARG A 148 -0.02 -6.44 -16.60
C ARG A 148 1.19 -5.69 -17.16
N ASN A 149 1.57 -4.57 -16.54
CA ASN A 149 2.69 -3.72 -16.94
C ASN A 149 3.82 -3.77 -15.90
N CYS A 150 3.89 -4.84 -15.10
CA CYS A 150 4.97 -5.09 -14.16
C CYS A 150 6.27 -5.40 -14.92
N SER A 151 7.28 -4.56 -14.72
CA SER A 151 8.64 -4.78 -15.20
C SER A 151 9.37 -5.86 -14.38
N LEU A 152 10.42 -6.45 -14.95
CA LEU A 152 11.26 -7.43 -14.25
C LEU A 152 11.94 -6.84 -13.02
N ARG A 153 12.34 -5.55 -13.07
CA ARG A 153 12.98 -4.86 -11.94
C ARG A 153 12.02 -4.69 -10.76
N GLU A 154 10.81 -4.21 -11.03
CA GLU A 154 9.74 -4.10 -10.01
C GLU A 154 9.46 -5.47 -9.38
N ALA A 155 9.36 -6.53 -10.20
CA ALA A 155 9.13 -7.89 -9.72
C ALA A 155 10.25 -8.39 -8.79
N VAL A 156 11.53 -8.20 -9.17
CA VAL A 156 12.68 -8.60 -8.36
C VAL A 156 12.70 -7.86 -7.03
N ILE A 157 12.40 -6.57 -7.02
CA ILE A 157 12.41 -5.78 -5.79
C ILE A 157 11.27 -6.19 -4.87
N ILE A 158 10.02 -6.17 -5.35
CA ILE A 158 8.84 -6.52 -4.55
C ILE A 158 8.95 -7.99 -4.08
N GLY A 159 9.34 -8.90 -4.98
CA GLY A 159 9.49 -10.31 -4.67
C GLY A 159 10.63 -10.57 -3.68
N GLY A 160 11.74 -9.83 -3.77
CA GLY A 160 12.82 -9.89 -2.79
C GLY A 160 12.39 -9.42 -1.40
N ILE A 161 11.57 -8.35 -1.32
CA ILE A 161 11.03 -7.90 -0.05
C ILE A 161 10.05 -8.94 0.53
N ILE A 162 9.16 -9.52 -0.28
CA ILE A 162 8.25 -10.60 0.15
C ILE A 162 9.05 -11.81 0.68
N HIS A 163 10.11 -12.21 -0.04
CA HIS A 163 10.96 -13.33 0.36
C HIS A 163 11.71 -13.08 1.68
N ASN A 164 12.10 -11.84 1.97
CA ASN A 164 12.82 -11.51 3.20
C ASN A 164 11.88 -11.19 4.39
N ALA A 165 10.68 -10.69 4.13
CA ALA A 165 9.73 -10.31 5.17
C ALA A 165 9.00 -11.52 5.76
N SER A 166 8.68 -11.48 7.06
CA SER A 166 7.83 -12.51 7.68
C SER A 166 6.36 -12.23 7.36
N VAL A 167 5.72 -13.07 6.53
CA VAL A 167 4.31 -12.95 6.14
C VAL A 167 3.53 -14.12 6.74
N PRO A 168 2.42 -13.89 7.45
CA PRO A 168 1.61 -14.98 8.01
C PRO A 168 1.06 -15.93 6.93
N ALA A 169 1.15 -17.24 7.18
CA ALA A 169 0.77 -18.29 6.24
C ALA A 169 -0.67 -18.14 5.68
N LYS A 170 -1.63 -17.66 6.50
CA LYS A 170 -3.01 -17.40 6.07
C LYS A 170 -3.10 -16.36 4.96
N HIS A 171 -2.36 -15.25 5.09
CA HIS A 171 -2.34 -14.20 4.08
C HIS A 171 -1.57 -14.63 2.83
N SER A 172 -0.46 -15.35 2.99
CA SER A 172 0.30 -15.94 1.87
C SER A 172 -0.55 -16.92 1.07
N SER A 173 -1.32 -17.79 1.74
CA SER A 173 -2.21 -18.76 1.09
C SER A 173 -3.31 -18.07 0.28
N ALA A 174 -3.97 -17.06 0.87
CA ALA A 174 -4.98 -16.28 0.16
C ALA A 174 -4.40 -15.51 -1.04
N ALA A 175 -3.19 -14.97 -0.90
CA ALA A 175 -2.49 -14.32 -1.99
C ALA A 175 -2.14 -15.30 -3.12
N LEU A 176 -1.69 -16.51 -2.79
CA LEU A 176 -1.41 -17.56 -3.77
C LEU A 176 -2.64 -17.96 -4.58
N VAL A 177 -3.79 -18.18 -3.92
CA VAL A 177 -5.05 -18.49 -4.61
C VAL A 177 -5.39 -17.38 -5.60
N LYS A 178 -5.37 -16.12 -5.14
CA LYS A 178 -5.71 -14.98 -5.99
C LYS A 178 -4.75 -14.83 -7.17
N LEU A 179 -3.45 -14.96 -6.94
CA LEU A 179 -2.44 -14.94 -8.01
C LEU A 179 -2.61 -16.11 -8.99
N ALA A 180 -3.04 -17.27 -8.50
CA ALA A 180 -3.25 -18.45 -9.34
C ALA A 180 -4.46 -18.33 -10.27
N GLU A 181 -5.50 -17.62 -9.84
CA GLU A 181 -6.68 -17.30 -10.65
C GLU A 181 -6.42 -16.24 -11.74
N MET A 182 -5.47 -15.32 -11.50
CA MET A 182 -5.14 -14.26 -12.45
C MET A 182 -4.59 -14.79 -13.77
N VAL A 183 -4.76 -14.00 -14.84
CA VAL A 183 -4.19 -14.26 -16.17
C VAL A 183 -2.69 -14.47 -16.08
N TYR A 184 -2.18 -15.36 -16.93
CA TYR A 184 -0.76 -15.66 -16.94
C TYR A 184 0.11 -14.45 -17.34
N CYS A 185 1.12 -14.20 -16.51
CA CYS A 185 2.25 -13.35 -16.81
C CYS A 185 3.51 -13.94 -16.17
N GLY A 186 4.68 -13.72 -16.80
CA GLY A 186 5.96 -14.22 -16.29
C GLY A 186 6.31 -13.67 -14.90
N THR A 187 5.98 -12.40 -14.63
CA THR A 187 6.20 -11.74 -13.33
C THR A 187 5.25 -12.29 -12.25
N THR A 188 4.00 -12.59 -12.57
CA THR A 188 3.08 -13.28 -11.65
C THR A 188 3.61 -14.64 -11.24
N SER A 189 4.21 -15.38 -12.18
CA SER A 189 4.83 -16.70 -11.89
C SER A 189 6.06 -16.57 -11.00
N TYR A 190 6.81 -15.48 -11.13
CA TYR A 190 7.91 -15.13 -10.22
C TYR A 190 7.41 -14.88 -8.79
N PHE A 191 6.31 -14.13 -8.61
CA PHE A 191 5.73 -13.92 -7.27
C PHE A 191 5.19 -15.21 -6.66
N ILE A 192 4.52 -16.06 -7.45
CA ILE A 192 4.07 -17.39 -7.00
C ILE A 192 5.26 -18.23 -6.52
N LYS A 193 6.34 -18.28 -7.29
CA LYS A 193 7.59 -18.94 -6.88
C LYS A 193 8.09 -18.39 -5.54
N LYS A 194 8.18 -17.07 -5.38
CA LYS A 194 8.66 -16.43 -4.14
C LYS A 194 7.80 -16.73 -2.92
N LEU A 195 6.49 -16.90 -3.10
CA LEU A 195 5.57 -17.28 -2.03
C LEU A 195 5.64 -18.78 -1.70
N ILE A 196 5.89 -19.64 -2.69
CA ILE A 196 6.07 -21.08 -2.48
C ILE A 196 7.40 -21.36 -1.77
N GLU A 197 8.49 -20.69 -2.17
CA GLU A 197 9.82 -20.77 -1.55
C GLU A 197 9.84 -20.39 -0.05
N LYS A 198 8.73 -19.83 0.48
CA LYS A 198 8.56 -19.60 1.91
C LYS A 198 8.29 -20.88 2.71
N ASN A 199 8.00 -22.00 2.06
CA ASN A 199 7.76 -23.31 2.67
C ASN A 199 6.74 -23.26 3.81
N TYR A 200 5.61 -22.58 3.59
CA TYR A 200 4.48 -22.58 4.52
C TYR A 200 3.61 -23.83 4.33
N ASN A 201 2.95 -24.26 5.40
CA ASN A 201 1.90 -25.26 5.31
C ASN A 201 0.67 -24.65 4.63
N LEU A 202 0.48 -24.96 3.34
CA LEU A 202 -0.62 -24.44 2.54
C LEU A 202 -1.89 -25.28 2.72
N PRO A 203 -3.08 -24.65 2.81
CA PRO A 203 -4.35 -25.38 2.81
C PRO A 203 -4.61 -26.01 1.42
N TYR A 204 -5.36 -27.11 1.39
CA TYR A 204 -5.72 -27.81 0.14
C TYR A 204 -6.32 -26.89 -0.94
N GLY A 205 -7.11 -25.89 -0.55
CA GLY A 205 -7.65 -24.92 -1.51
C GLY A 205 -6.57 -24.12 -2.26
N ALA A 206 -5.49 -23.75 -1.58
CA ALA A 206 -4.36 -23.06 -2.21
C ALA A 206 -3.56 -24.00 -3.11
N LEU A 207 -3.34 -25.25 -2.67
CA LEU A 207 -2.69 -26.27 -3.50
C LEU A 207 -3.48 -26.55 -4.78
N ASN A 208 -4.79 -26.76 -4.67
CA ASN A 208 -5.67 -27.00 -5.81
C ASN A 208 -5.67 -25.83 -6.79
N ALA A 209 -5.67 -24.59 -6.30
CA ALA A 209 -5.58 -23.41 -7.16
C ALA A 209 -4.25 -23.35 -7.95
N ILE A 210 -3.13 -23.67 -7.29
CA ILE A 210 -1.80 -23.72 -7.94
C ILE A 210 -1.74 -24.85 -8.96
N VAL A 211 -2.19 -26.05 -8.60
CA VAL A 211 -2.25 -27.20 -9.52
C VAL A 211 -3.14 -26.87 -10.72
N ALA A 212 -4.34 -26.33 -10.50
CA ALA A 212 -5.24 -25.92 -11.57
C ALA A 212 -4.57 -24.88 -12.50
N ARG A 213 -3.79 -23.94 -11.96
CA ARG A 213 -3.00 -23.01 -12.77
C ARG A 213 -1.98 -23.73 -13.64
N PHE A 214 -1.25 -24.70 -13.11
CA PHE A 214 -0.27 -25.48 -13.90
C PHE A 214 -0.95 -26.35 -14.96
N MET A 215 -2.10 -26.95 -14.65
CA MET A 215 -2.88 -27.76 -15.60
C MET A 215 -3.36 -26.93 -16.80
N LYS A 216 -3.74 -25.66 -16.62
CA LYS A 216 -4.09 -24.76 -17.74
C LYS A 216 -2.97 -24.61 -18.78
N PHE A 217 -1.70 -24.82 -18.41
CA PHE A 217 -0.59 -24.79 -19.37
C PHE A 217 -0.45 -26.06 -20.20
N LEU A 218 -1.16 -27.15 -19.85
CA LEU A 218 -1.17 -28.36 -20.67
C LEU A 218 -2.01 -28.17 -21.94
N GLU A 219 -3.04 -27.33 -21.85
CA GLU A 219 -3.95 -27.01 -22.95
C GLU A 219 -3.41 -25.89 -23.85
N GLU A 220 -2.41 -25.12 -23.37
CA GLU A 220 -1.89 -23.95 -24.06
C GLU A 220 -0.59 -24.26 -24.84
N SER A 221 -0.54 -23.90 -26.12
CA SER A 221 0.59 -24.19 -27.02
C SER A 221 1.81 -23.27 -26.87
N ARG A 222 1.81 -22.40 -25.85
CA ARG A 222 2.91 -21.42 -25.64
C ARG A 222 4.17 -22.10 -25.14
N ILE A 223 5.32 -21.58 -25.58
CA ILE A 223 6.63 -21.95 -25.02
C ILE A 223 6.67 -21.52 -23.55
N ARG A 224 6.87 -22.47 -22.65
CA ARG A 224 6.93 -22.24 -21.21
C ARG A 224 8.27 -21.57 -20.85
N PRO A 225 8.26 -20.39 -20.21
CA PRO A 225 9.50 -19.74 -19.80
C PRO A 225 10.15 -20.50 -18.64
N VAL A 226 11.47 -20.35 -18.49
CA VAL A 226 12.27 -21.01 -17.44
C VAL A 226 11.69 -20.77 -16.05
N ILE A 227 11.17 -19.57 -15.77
CA ILE A 227 10.57 -19.25 -14.47
C ILE A 227 9.38 -20.15 -14.14
N TRP A 228 8.60 -20.58 -15.14
CA TRP A 228 7.47 -21.49 -14.93
C TRP A 228 7.96 -22.85 -14.43
N HIS A 229 9.01 -23.39 -15.06
CA HIS A 229 9.63 -24.66 -14.64
C HIS A 229 10.24 -24.56 -13.25
N GLN A 230 10.87 -23.42 -12.92
CA GLN A 230 11.39 -23.17 -11.58
C GLN A 230 10.29 -23.04 -10.53
N SER A 231 9.15 -22.41 -10.85
CA SER A 231 7.99 -22.35 -9.96
C SER A 231 7.41 -23.73 -9.70
N LEU A 232 7.34 -24.59 -10.73
CA LEU A 232 6.87 -25.97 -10.59
C LEU A 232 7.83 -26.81 -9.74
N LEU A 233 9.14 -26.68 -9.98
CA LEU A 233 10.15 -27.38 -9.18
C LEU A 233 10.06 -26.99 -7.70
N ALA A 234 9.91 -25.68 -7.42
CA ALA A 234 9.75 -25.19 -6.05
C ALA A 234 8.44 -25.65 -5.39
N PHE A 235 7.41 -26.01 -6.17
CA PHE A 235 6.14 -26.53 -5.64
C PHE A 235 6.22 -28.01 -5.28
N VAL A 236 7.03 -28.78 -6.00
CA VAL A 236 7.20 -30.22 -5.78
C VAL A 236 8.21 -30.52 -4.68
N HIS A 237 9.20 -29.63 -4.49
CA HIS A 237 10.18 -29.68 -3.41
C HIS A 237 9.55 -29.27 -2.06
#